data_AF-A0A2D8EXG7-F1
#
_entry.id   AF-A0A2D8EXG7-F1
#
_cell.length_a   1.000
_cell.length_b   1.000
_cell.length_c   1.000
_cell.angle_alpha   90.00
_cell.angle_beta   90.00
_cell.angle_gamma   90.00
#
_symmetry.space_group_name_H-M   'P 1'
#
loop_
_entity.id
_entity.type
_entity.pdbx_description
1 polymer ?
#
loop_
_entity_poly.entity_id
_entity_poly.type
_entity_poly.pdbx_seq_one_letter_code
_entity_poly.pdbx_strand_id
1 'polypeptide(L)'
;MSRKLIFWIVASFVLLGLMLWGISLFWESNADGLSGHGWIAYVLGGVMTLGLSIGLFLLTFHSARHGYDDIDRPEDATEQNVEYRQ
;
A
#
# COMPACT_ATOMS: atom_id res chain seq x y z
N MET A 1 -14.19 16.09 -13.36
CA MET A 1 -12.91 15.34 -13.46
C MET A 1 -12.09 15.88 -14.62
N SER A 2 -10.77 16.06 -14.44
CA SER A 2 -9.88 16.45 -15.54
C SER A 2 -9.82 15.33 -16.60
N ARG A 3 -9.96 15.65 -17.89
CA ARG A 3 -9.85 14.67 -19.00
C ARG A 3 -8.54 13.87 -18.95
N LYS A 4 -7.47 14.49 -18.47
CA LYS A 4 -6.17 13.82 -18.28
C LYS A 4 -6.24 12.73 -17.20
N LEU A 5 -6.96 13.00 -16.11
CA LEU A 5 -7.13 12.06 -15.01
C LEU A 5 -7.97 10.85 -15.44
N ILE A 6 -9.04 11.08 -16.21
CA ILE A 6 -9.85 9.98 -16.78
C ILE A 6 -9.00 9.09 -17.69
N PHE A 7 -8.16 9.69 -18.54
CA PHE A 7 -7.24 8.94 -19.41
C PHE A 7 -6.29 8.05 -18.60
N TRP A 8 -5.66 8.60 -17.55
CA TRP A 8 -4.76 7.82 -16.69
C TRP A 8 -5.46 6.68 -15.98
N ILE A 9 -6.66 6.92 -15.44
CA ILE A 9 -7.45 5.86 -14.79
C ILE A 9 -7.74 4.72 -15.77
N VAL A 10 -8.22 5.05 -16.97
CA VAL A 10 -8.53 4.03 -18.00
C VAL A 10 -7.26 3.28 -18.40
N ALA A 11 -6.15 3.99 -18.63
CA ALA A 11 -4.87 3.38 -18.97
C ALA A 11 -4.38 2.41 -17.87
N SER A 12 -4.52 2.77 -16.60
CA SER A 12 -4.17 1.91 -15.46
C SER A 12 -5.02 0.64 -15.42
N PHE A 13 -6.34 0.74 -15.65
CA PHE A 13 -7.21 -0.44 -15.69
C PHE A 13 -6.91 -1.35 -16.88
N VAL A 14 -6.62 -0.79 -18.05
CA VAL A 14 -6.22 -1.56 -19.23
C VAL A 14 -4.90 -2.30 -18.96
N LEU A 15 -3.91 -1.62 -18.38
CA LEU A 15 -2.62 -2.21 -18.05
C LEU A 15 -2.75 -3.32 -17.00
N LEU A 16 -3.56 -3.10 -15.97
CA LEU A 16 -3.88 -4.12 -14.97
C LEU A 16 -4.54 -5.34 -15.63
N GLY A 17 -5.53 -5.11 -16.51
CA GLY A 17 -6.22 -6.19 -17.23
C GLY A 17 -5.26 -7.02 -18.10
N LEU A 18 -4.37 -6.36 -18.85
CA LEU A 18 -3.35 -7.02 -19.65
C LEU A 18 -2.36 -7.82 -18.80
N MET A 19 -1.96 -7.29 -17.64
CA MET A 19 -1.06 -7.96 -16.72
C MET A 19 -1.72 -9.21 -16.13
N LEU A 20 -2.97 -9.12 -15.66
CA LEU A 20 -3.72 -10.26 -15.11
C LEU A 20 -3.93 -11.35 -16.17
N TRP A 21 -4.25 -10.97 -17.41
CA TRP A 21 -4.38 -11.90 -18.52
C TRP A 21 -3.04 -12.58 -18.88
N GLY A 22 -1.94 -11.84 -18.88
CA GLY A 22 -0.61 -12.42 -19.08
C GLY A 22 -0.22 -13.42 -17.98
N ILE A 23 -0.55 -13.10 -16.72
CA ILE A 23 -0.34 -14.00 -15.57
C ILE A 23 -1.16 -15.28 -15.72
N SER A 24 -2.42 -15.20 -16.18
CA SER A 24 -3.24 -16.42 -16.38
C SER A 24 -2.67 -17.35 -17.45
N LEU A 25 -2.19 -16.79 -18.57
CA LEU A 25 -1.54 -17.60 -19.62
C LEU A 25 -0.23 -18.22 -19.12
N PHE A 26 0.55 -17.45 -18.38
CA PHE A 26 1.78 -17.95 -17.75
C PHE A 26 1.47 -19.09 -16.79
N TRP A 27 0.42 -18.96 -15.98
CA TRP A 27 -0.01 -20.00 -15.04
C TRP A 27 -0.39 -21.30 -15.77
N GLU A 28 -1.17 -21.22 -16.85
CA GLU A 28 -1.53 -22.38 -17.67
C GLU A 28 -0.31 -23.06 -18.32
N SER A 29 0.70 -22.27 -18.73
CA SER A 29 1.93 -22.81 -19.31
C SER A 29 2.84 -23.54 -18.30
N ASN A 30 2.68 -23.28 -17.00
CA ASN A 30 3.43 -23.90 -15.91
C ASN A 30 2.61 -25.01 -15.22
N ALA A 31 1.91 -25.82 -16.01
CA ALA A 31 0.97 -26.85 -15.54
C ALA A 31 1.59 -27.98 -14.71
N ASP A 32 2.93 -28.07 -14.63
CA ASP A 32 3.64 -29.07 -13.80
C ASP A 32 3.43 -28.85 -12.28
N GLY A 33 2.73 -27.77 -11.89
CA GLY A 33 2.39 -27.48 -10.50
C GLY A 33 3.57 -26.94 -9.70
N LEU A 34 3.27 -26.18 -8.64
CA LEU A 34 4.31 -25.69 -7.74
C LEU A 34 4.96 -26.87 -7.00
N SER A 35 6.29 -26.91 -7.02
CA SER A 35 7.06 -27.84 -6.18
C SER A 35 6.71 -27.63 -4.70
N GLY A 36 6.93 -28.66 -3.86
CA GLY A 36 6.68 -28.54 -2.42
C GLY A 36 7.38 -27.33 -1.77
N HIS A 37 8.60 -27.01 -2.23
CA HIS A 37 9.33 -25.81 -1.80
C HIS A 37 8.66 -24.52 -2.29
N GLY A 38 8.10 -24.51 -3.50
CA GLY A 38 7.37 -23.38 -4.05
C GLY A 38 6.13 -23.01 -3.22
N TRP A 39 5.38 -24.01 -2.75
CA TRP A 39 4.26 -23.78 -1.84
C TRP A 39 4.68 -23.19 -0.49
N ILE A 40 5.76 -23.73 0.11
CA ILE A 40 6.29 -23.20 1.37
C ILE A 40 6.74 -21.75 1.20
N ALA A 41 7.47 -21.44 0.13
CA ALA A 41 7.90 -20.08 -0.16
C ALA A 41 6.72 -19.13 -0.38
N TYR A 42 5.68 -19.58 -1.09
CA TYR A 42 4.47 -18.79 -1.34
C TYR A 42 3.71 -18.47 -0.05
N VAL A 43 3.46 -19.49 0.79
CA VAL A 43 2.78 -19.30 2.09
C VAL A 43 3.61 -18.43 3.02
N LEU A 44 4.92 -18.68 3.09
CA LEU A 44 5.82 -17.90 3.95
C LEU A 44 5.85 -16.42 3.52
N GLY A 45 5.99 -16.16 2.22
CA GLY A 45 5.93 -14.81 1.67
C GLY A 45 4.61 -14.12 2.00
N GLY A 46 3.48 -14.80 1.75
CA GLY A 46 2.15 -14.27 2.07
C GLY A 46 1.97 -13.94 3.55
N VAL A 47 2.35 -14.86 4.44
CA VAL A 47 2.24 -14.66 5.90
C VAL A 47 3.16 -13.55 6.38
N MET A 48 4.40 -13.47 5.89
CA MET A 48 5.33 -12.39 6.26
C MET A 48 4.83 -11.03 5.81
N THR A 49 4.32 -10.90 4.57
CA THR A 49 3.75 -9.64 4.07
C THR A 49 2.49 -9.24 4.84
N LEU A 50 1.60 -10.18 5.14
CA LEU A 50 0.42 -9.92 5.97
C LEU A 50 0.81 -9.50 7.38
N GLY A 51 1.74 -10.22 8.02
CA GLY A 51 2.27 -9.90 9.35
C GLY A 51 2.90 -8.51 9.38
N LEU A 52 3.70 -8.17 8.37
CA LEU A 52 4.28 -6.83 8.22
C LEU A 52 3.19 -5.76 8.08
N SER A 53 2.18 -6.00 7.24
CA SER A 53 1.08 -5.06 7.02
C SER A 53 0.28 -4.83 8.32
N ILE A 54 -0.07 -5.91 9.03
CA ILE A 54 -0.74 -5.84 10.33
C ILE A 54 0.11 -5.07 11.33
N GLY A 55 1.41 -5.37 11.42
CA GLY A 55 2.34 -4.68 12.29
C GLY A 55 2.39 -3.17 12.03
N LEU A 56 2.48 -2.78 10.75
CA LEU A 56 2.45 -1.37 10.35
C LEU A 56 1.13 -0.69 10.75
N PHE A 57 -0.02 -1.32 10.49
CA PHE A 57 -1.32 -0.77 10.90
C PHE A 57 -1.44 -0.63 12.43
N LEU A 58 -1.00 -1.64 13.18
CA LEU A 58 -1.00 -1.60 14.64
C LEU A 58 -0.12 -0.48 15.18
N LEU A 59 1.07 -0.28 14.60
CA LEU A 59 1.96 0.82 14.98
C LEU A 59 1.31 2.18 14.71
N THR A 60 0.60 2.35 13.58
CA THR A 60 -0.15 3.59 13.31
C THR A 60 -1.21 3.85 14.38
N PHE A 61 -2.01 2.85 14.77
CA PHE A 61 -3.00 3.01 15.84
C PHE A 61 -2.37 3.25 17.20
N HIS A 62 -1.25 2.59 17.48
CA HIS A 62 -0.49 2.79 18.70
C HIS A 62 0.07 4.21 18.77
N SER A 63 0.60 4.73 17.66
CA SER A 63 1.11 6.10 17.52
C SER A 63 0.05 7.12 17.89
N ALA A 64 -1.12 7.01 17.24
CA ALA A 64 -2.25 7.91 17.43
C ALA A 64 -2.85 7.88 18.85
N ARG A 65 -2.77 6.75 19.55
CA ARG A 65 -3.31 6.62 20.93
C ARG A 65 -2.40 7.21 22.00
N HIS A 66 -1.09 7.25 21.74
CA HIS A 66 -0.10 7.66 22.73
C HIS A 66 0.51 9.03 22.42
N GLY A 67 0.04 9.70 21.36
CA GLY A 67 0.54 11.01 20.95
C GLY A 67 1.98 10.97 20.46
N TYR A 68 2.48 9.82 19.98
CA TYR A 68 3.82 9.75 19.39
C TYR A 68 3.93 10.59 18.10
N ASP A 69 2.80 10.83 17.43
CA ASP A 69 2.71 11.70 16.25
C ASP A 69 2.41 13.18 16.61
N ASP A 70 2.10 13.47 17.87
CA ASP A 70 1.79 14.82 18.38
C ASP A 70 3.08 15.51 18.84
N ILE A 71 3.92 15.89 17.87
CA ILE A 71 5.17 16.63 18.10
C ILE A 71 4.98 18.11 17.78
N ASP A 72 5.44 18.99 18.67
CA ASP A 72 5.43 20.44 18.45
C ASP A 72 6.30 20.78 17.22
N ARG A 73 5.67 21.19 16.12
CA ARG A 73 6.39 21.55 14.90
C ARG A 73 6.62 23.06 14.86
N PRO A 74 7.80 23.53 14.41
CA PRO A 74 8.10 24.97 14.35
C PRO A 74 7.12 25.76 13.45
N GLU A 75 6.51 25.12 12.47
CA GLU A 75 5.43 25.68 11.66
C GLU A 75 4.17 26.03 12.48
N ASP A 76 3.81 25.21 13.47
CA ASP A 76 2.62 25.41 14.32
C ASP A 76 2.77 26.66 15.21
N ALA A 77 4.00 26.93 15.67
CA ALA A 77 4.32 28.14 16.41
C ALA A 77 4.09 29.41 15.56
N THR A 78 4.31 29.32 14.25
CA THR A 78 4.13 30.46 13.34
C THR A 78 2.65 30.76 13.13
N GLU A 79 1.81 29.73 13.00
CA GLU A 79 0.35 29.85 12.90
C GLU A 79 -0.27 30.39 14.19
N GLN A 80 0.16 29.89 15.35
CA GLN A 80 -0.27 30.39 16.66
C GLN A 80 0.00 31.90 16.83
N ASN A 81 1.14 32.38 16.34
CA ASN A 81 1.50 33.80 16.34
C ASN A 81 0.67 34.65 15.37
N VAL A 82 0.09 34.06 14.32
CA VAL A 82 -0.81 34.74 13.38
C VAL A 82 -2.22 34.80 13.94
N GLU A 83 -2.72 33.71 14.51
CA GLU A 83 -4.05 33.64 15.15
C GLU A 83 -4.13 34.55 16.39
N TYR A 84 -3.12 34.58 17.24
CA TYR A 84 -3.05 35.50 18.39
C TYR A 84 -3.04 36.99 17.97
N ARG A 85 -2.66 37.29 16.72
CA ARG A 85 -2.55 38.66 16.21
C ARG A 85 -3.83 39.19 15.55
N GLN A 86 -4.88 38.36 15.43
CA GLN A 86 -6.19 38.70 14.88
C GLN A 86 -7.17 39.02 16.02
#